data_AF-A0A1F7I8K2-F1
#
_entry.id   AF-A0A1F7I8K2-F1
#
_cell.length_a   1.000
_cell.length_b   1.000
_cell.length_c   1.000
_cell.angle_alpha   90.00
_cell.angle_beta   90.00
_cell.angle_gamma   90.00
#
_symmetry.space_group_name_H-M   'P 1'
#
loop_
_entity.id
_entity.type
_entity.pdbx_description
1 polymer ?
#
loop_
_entity_poly.entity_id
_entity_poly.type
_entity_poly.pdbx_seq_one_letter_code
_entity_poly.pdbx_strand_id
1 'polypeptide(L)'
;MPDPKQVTEHTLRVYKQEVPIEVPGCVFLSGGQSDIDATVNMNEMNKMGPHPWELSFSYGRGLQAAVLEAWKGKKENVAAAHKALLKRAMLNGAARDGKYSPEMEK
;
A
#
# COMPACT_ATOMS: atom_id res chain seq x y z
N MET A 1 9.44 13.26 -2.95
CA MET A 1 9.58 11.82 -2.67
C MET A 1 10.45 11.20 -3.77
N PRO A 2 11.24 10.16 -3.48
CA PRO A 2 11.98 9.41 -4.50
C PRO A 2 11.02 8.79 -5.53
N ASP A 3 11.52 8.56 -6.74
CA ASP A 3 10.76 7.94 -7.84
C ASP A 3 10.26 6.54 -7.43
N PRO A 4 8.95 6.24 -7.54
CA PRO A 4 8.42 4.93 -7.20
C PRO A 4 9.14 3.77 -7.87
N LYS A 5 9.53 3.94 -9.15
CA LYS A 5 10.26 2.88 -9.86
C LYS A 5 11.61 2.58 -9.20
N GLN A 6 12.36 3.61 -8.83
CA GLN A 6 13.63 3.45 -8.12
C GLN A 6 13.46 2.79 -6.74
N VAL A 7 12.44 3.21 -5.96
CA VAL A 7 12.14 2.62 -4.65
C VAL A 7 11.86 1.14 -4.78
N THR A 8 11.03 0.77 -5.75
CA THR A 8 10.61 -0.63 -5.97
C THR A 8 11.75 -1.49 -6.51
N GLU A 9 12.55 -1.00 -7.46
CA GLU A 9 13.75 -1.72 -7.95
C GLU A 9 14.73 -2.02 -6.82
N HIS A 10 15.04 -1.03 -5.97
CA HIS A 10 15.95 -1.23 -4.84
C HIS A 10 15.38 -2.18 -3.79
N THR A 11 14.08 -2.07 -3.50
CA THR A 11 13.39 -2.96 -2.55
C THR A 11 13.44 -4.40 -3.04
N LEU A 12 13.01 -4.65 -4.27
CA LEU A 12 12.98 -6.00 -4.86
C LEU A 12 14.38 -6.59 -5.01
N ARG A 13 15.40 -5.78 -5.31
CA ARG A 13 16.79 -6.24 -5.36
C ARG A 13 17.23 -6.84 -4.02
N VAL A 14 16.99 -6.14 -2.92
CA VAL A 14 17.35 -6.63 -1.58
C VAL A 14 16.55 -7.88 -1.23
N TYR A 15 15.24 -7.90 -1.50
CA TYR A 15 14.40 -9.07 -1.21
C TYR A 15 14.84 -10.31 -2.00
N LYS A 16 15.21 -10.13 -3.28
CA LYS A 16 15.77 -11.21 -4.11
C LYS A 16 17.10 -11.76 -3.62
N GLN A 17 17.86 -10.97 -2.86
CA GLN A 17 19.14 -11.39 -2.29
C GLN A 17 18.98 -12.07 -0.92
N GLU A 18 18.02 -11.59 -0.12
CA GLU A 18 17.99 -11.90 1.32
C GLU A 18 16.79 -12.74 1.76
N VAL A 19 15.70 -12.77 1.01
CA VAL A 19 14.49 -13.53 1.39
C VAL A 19 14.53 -14.90 0.70
N PRO A 20 14.40 -16.02 1.44
CA PRO A 20 14.29 -17.35 0.84
C PRO A 20 12.97 -17.53 0.07
N ILE A 21 12.99 -18.27 -1.04
CA ILE A 21 11.80 -18.48 -1.89
C ILE A 21 10.68 -19.27 -1.20
N GLU A 22 10.99 -19.98 -0.11
CA GLU A 22 10.04 -20.76 0.69
C GLU A 22 9.13 -19.89 1.54
N VAL A 23 9.48 -18.61 1.74
CA VAL A 23 8.59 -17.65 2.39
C VAL A 23 7.32 -17.52 1.53
N PRO A 24 6.11 -17.53 2.08
CA PRO A 24 4.90 -17.46 1.27
C PRO A 24 4.58 -16.02 0.84
N GLY A 25 5.01 -15.01 1.60
CA GLY A 25 4.69 -13.62 1.31
C GLY A 25 5.41 -12.61 2.20
N CYS A 26 5.51 -11.40 1.70
CA CYS A 26 6.10 -10.25 2.37
C CYS A 26 5.06 -9.14 2.50
N VAL A 27 4.78 -8.72 3.74
CA VAL A 27 3.85 -7.62 4.03
C VAL A 27 4.61 -6.37 4.42
N PHE A 28 4.48 -5.31 3.61
CA PHE A 28 5.25 -4.09 3.78
C PHE A 28 4.59 -3.14 4.79
N LEU A 29 5.40 -2.46 5.59
CA LEU A 29 4.97 -1.34 6.42
C LEU A 29 4.92 -0.05 5.59
N SER A 30 4.04 0.91 5.96
CA SER A 30 3.98 2.19 5.26
C SER A 30 5.09 3.16 5.69
N GLY A 31 5.70 2.96 6.87
CA GLY A 31 6.97 3.61 7.25
C GLY A 31 6.97 5.14 7.38
N GLY A 32 5.80 5.80 7.34
CA GLY A 32 5.71 7.26 7.31
C GLY A 32 5.61 7.86 5.92
N GLN A 33 5.52 7.03 4.88
CA GLN A 33 5.03 7.44 3.57
C GLN A 33 3.60 7.97 3.66
N SER A 34 3.21 8.81 2.71
CA SER A 34 1.82 9.18 2.53
C SER A 34 0.98 7.97 2.09
N ASP A 35 -0.34 8.03 2.27
CA ASP A 35 -1.26 6.97 1.84
C ASP A 35 -1.10 6.66 0.33
N ILE A 36 -0.93 7.71 -0.48
CA ILE A 36 -0.77 7.59 -1.94
C ILE A 36 0.58 6.96 -2.27
N ASP A 37 1.67 7.45 -1.67
CA ASP A 37 3.01 6.92 -1.97
C ASP A 37 3.13 5.43 -1.60
N ALA A 38 2.59 5.03 -0.46
CA ALA A 38 2.57 3.63 -0.04
C ALA A 38 1.80 2.75 -1.04
N THR A 39 0.63 3.23 -1.50
CA THR A 39 -0.19 2.55 -2.51
C THR A 39 0.53 2.44 -3.86
N VAL A 40 1.14 3.54 -4.34
CA VAL A 40 1.88 3.58 -5.61
C VAL A 40 3.08 2.63 -5.57
N ASN A 41 3.86 2.64 -4.49
CA ASN A 41 5.01 1.75 -4.34
C ASN A 41 4.60 0.27 -4.30
N MET A 42 3.51 -0.06 -3.58
CA MET A 42 2.96 -1.42 -3.58
C MET A 42 2.55 -1.88 -4.99
N ASN A 43 1.91 -0.99 -5.74
CA ASN A 43 1.45 -1.24 -7.10
C ASN A 43 2.61 -1.50 -8.06
N GLU A 44 3.63 -0.65 -8.02
CA GLU A 44 4.78 -0.82 -8.91
C GLU A 44 5.60 -2.06 -8.58
N MET A 45 5.71 -2.45 -7.30
CA MET A 45 6.32 -3.74 -6.96
C MET A 45 5.56 -4.90 -7.62
N ASN A 46 4.23 -4.93 -7.50
CA ASN A 46 3.43 -6.03 -8.05
C ASN A 46 3.37 -6.03 -9.60
N LYS A 47 3.49 -4.86 -10.26
CA LYS A 47 3.64 -4.78 -11.72
C LYS A 47 4.97 -5.33 -12.23
N MET A 48 6.04 -5.25 -11.43
CA MET A 48 7.37 -5.77 -11.78
C MET A 48 7.51 -7.29 -11.57
N GLY A 49 6.40 -8.00 -11.32
CA GLY A 49 6.37 -9.45 -11.17
C GLY A 49 6.68 -10.22 -12.47
N PRO A 50 6.66 -11.56 -12.41
CA PRO A 50 6.31 -12.37 -11.24
C PRO A 50 7.40 -12.38 -10.16
N HIS A 51 6.98 -12.51 -8.90
CA HIS A 51 7.86 -12.70 -7.74
C HIS A 51 7.62 -14.09 -7.14
N PRO A 52 8.62 -14.68 -6.48
CA PRO A 52 8.43 -15.96 -5.77
C PRO A 52 7.57 -15.82 -4.51
N TRP A 53 7.39 -14.60 -4.00
CA TRP A 53 6.57 -14.26 -2.83
C TRP A 53 5.33 -13.48 -3.23
N GLU A 54 4.25 -13.64 -2.46
CA GLU A 54 3.18 -12.66 -2.45
C GLU A 54 3.67 -11.33 -1.85
N LEU A 55 3.45 -10.21 -2.53
CA LEU A 55 3.77 -8.88 -2.01
C LEU A 55 2.49 -8.16 -1.63
N SER A 56 2.33 -7.85 -0.34
CA SER A 56 1.11 -7.23 0.19
C SER A 56 1.43 -6.18 1.26
N PHE A 57 0.41 -5.59 1.87
CA PHE A 57 0.55 -4.48 2.80
C PHE A 57 0.18 -4.87 4.24
N SER A 58 0.93 -4.35 5.20
CA SER A 58 0.61 -4.31 6.63
C SER A 58 0.73 -2.87 7.11
N TYR A 59 -0.25 -2.04 6.70
CA TYR A 59 -0.22 -0.60 6.91
C TYR A 59 -1.02 -0.18 8.15
N GLY A 60 -0.36 0.58 9.03
CA GLY A 60 -1.03 1.40 10.04
C GLY A 60 -1.46 2.73 9.44
N ARG A 61 -0.53 3.71 9.43
CA ARG A 61 -0.79 5.07 8.89
C ARG A 61 -1.34 5.06 7.47
N GLY A 62 -0.76 4.26 6.56
CA GLY A 62 -1.19 4.15 5.15
C GLY A 62 -2.61 3.61 4.93
N LEU A 63 -3.30 3.18 5.99
CA LEU A 63 -4.69 2.74 5.95
C LEU A 63 -5.60 3.63 6.83
N GLN A 64 -5.09 4.14 7.94
CA GLN A 64 -5.89 4.79 8.99
C GLN A 64 -5.77 6.33 9.01
N ALA A 65 -4.78 6.95 8.37
CA ALA A 65 -4.60 8.41 8.43
C ALA A 65 -5.84 9.15 7.89
N ALA A 66 -6.29 8.84 6.67
CA ALA A 66 -7.52 9.41 6.11
C ALA A 66 -8.77 9.10 6.95
N VAL A 67 -8.80 7.96 7.63
CA VAL A 67 -9.93 7.55 8.50
C VAL A 67 -10.01 8.44 9.72
N LEU A 68 -8.89 8.68 10.39
CA LEU A 68 -8.81 9.53 11.57
C LEU A 68 -9.15 10.99 11.24
N GLU A 69 -8.66 11.49 10.10
CA GLU A 69 -8.97 12.83 9.60
C GLU A 69 -10.45 13.02 9.27
N ALA A 70 -11.09 12.01 8.70
CA ALA A 70 -12.53 12.03 8.44
C ALA A 70 -13.34 11.94 9.75
N TRP A 71 -12.90 11.09 10.69
CA TRP A 71 -13.62 10.83 11.93
C TRP A 71 -13.58 12.02 12.90
N LYS A 72 -12.39 12.59 13.14
CA LYS A 72 -12.15 13.66 14.13
C LYS A 72 -12.65 13.35 15.55
N GLY A 73 -12.79 12.07 15.90
CA GLY A 73 -13.33 11.61 17.19
C GLY A 73 -14.84 11.84 17.37
N LYS A 74 -15.58 12.20 16.31
CA LYS A 74 -16.99 12.60 16.37
C LYS A 74 -17.91 11.46 15.93
N LYS A 75 -18.97 11.19 16.70
CA LYS A 75 -19.91 10.08 16.42
C LYS A 75 -20.65 10.29 15.09
N GLU A 76 -20.99 11.54 14.78
CA GLU A 76 -21.65 11.94 13.54
C GLU A 76 -20.79 11.66 12.29
N ASN A 77 -19.46 11.52 12.44
CA ASN A 77 -18.53 11.30 11.33
C ASN A 77 -18.20 9.83 11.06
N VAL A 78 -18.76 8.89 11.82
CA VAL A 78 -18.44 7.44 11.67
C VAL A 78 -18.68 6.95 10.25
N ALA A 79 -19.77 7.37 9.60
CA ALA A 79 -20.06 6.99 8.22
C ALA A 79 -18.99 7.51 7.23
N ALA A 80 -18.51 8.74 7.41
CA ALA A 80 -17.44 9.31 6.60
C ALA A 80 -16.10 8.56 6.82
N ALA A 81 -15.79 8.21 8.07
CA ALA A 81 -14.61 7.43 8.42
C ALA A 81 -14.62 6.03 7.79
N HIS A 82 -15.76 5.33 7.83
CA HIS A 82 -15.92 4.04 7.17
C HIS A 82 -15.73 4.14 5.65
N LYS A 83 -16.26 5.18 5.02
CA LYS A 83 -16.06 5.43 3.57
C LYS A 83 -14.58 5.65 3.24
N ALA A 84 -13.87 6.41 4.07
CA ALA A 84 -12.42 6.62 3.92
C ALA A 84 -11.63 5.30 4.06
N LEU A 85 -11.97 4.49 5.07
CA LEU A 85 -11.33 3.20 5.30
C LEU A 85 -11.53 2.26 4.12
N LEU A 86 -12.78 2.11 3.67
CA LEU A 86 -13.11 1.26 2.53
C LEU A 86 -12.36 1.73 1.27
N LYS A 87 -12.31 3.04 1.01
CA LYS A 87 -11.56 3.58 -0.12
C LYS A 87 -10.07 3.21 -0.04
N ARG A 88 -9.40 3.42 1.11
CA ARG A 88 -7.98 3.01 1.28
C ARG A 88 -7.76 1.50 1.16
N ALA A 89 -8.64 0.69 1.73
CA ALA A 89 -8.56 -0.75 1.61
C ALA A 89 -8.69 -1.21 0.14
N MET A 90 -9.63 -0.64 -0.62
CA MET A 90 -9.78 -0.95 -2.05
C MET A 90 -8.56 -0.56 -2.88
N LEU A 91 -7.98 0.62 -2.65
CA LEU A 91 -6.82 1.06 -3.44
C LEU A 91 -5.56 0.26 -3.12
N ASN A 92 -5.31 -0.05 -1.84
CA ASN A 92 -4.21 -0.92 -1.45
C ASN A 92 -4.43 -2.37 -1.96
N GLY A 93 -5.67 -2.85 -2.01
CA GLY A 93 -6.02 -4.13 -2.64
C GLY A 93 -5.73 -4.13 -4.14
N ALA A 94 -6.14 -3.08 -4.87
CA ALA A 94 -5.82 -2.94 -6.28
C ALA A 94 -4.31 -2.83 -6.52
N ALA A 95 -3.57 -2.16 -5.64
CA ALA A 95 -2.12 -2.07 -5.69
C ALA A 95 -1.44 -3.43 -5.45
N ARG A 96 -1.96 -4.25 -4.51
CA ARG A 96 -1.49 -5.64 -4.33
C ARG A 96 -1.65 -6.46 -5.61
N ASP A 97 -2.67 -6.18 -6.41
CA ASP A 97 -2.88 -6.86 -7.70
C ASP A 97 -2.11 -6.19 -8.87
N GLY A 98 -1.34 -5.12 -8.63
CA GLY A 98 -0.66 -4.35 -9.68
C GLY A 98 -1.62 -3.55 -10.60
N LYS A 99 -2.85 -3.31 -10.15
CA LYS A 99 -3.96 -2.71 -10.92
C LYS A 99 -4.37 -1.33 -10.43
N TYR A 100 -3.69 -0.76 -9.42
CA TYR A 100 -3.97 0.60 -8.98
C TYR A 100 -3.63 1.60 -10.07
N SER A 101 -4.50 2.59 -10.24
CA SER A 101 -4.28 3.77 -11.08
C SER A 101 -4.64 5.06 -10.33
N PRO A 102 -3.96 6.19 -10.61
CA PRO A 102 -4.24 7.47 -9.96
C PRO A 102 -5.70 7.94 -10.11
N GLU A 103 -6.40 7.51 -11.15
CA GLU A 103 -7.80 7.86 -11.39
C GLU A 103 -8.74 7.29 -10.33
N MET A 104 -8.35 6.18 -9.69
CA MET A 104 -9.12 5.55 -8.61
C MET A 104 -9.11 6.38 -7.31
N GLU A 105 -8.25 7.40 -7.21
CA GLU A 105 -8.20 8.33 -6.07
C GLU A 105 -9.30 9.39 -6.10
N LYS A 106 -10.05 9.50 -7.20
CA LYS A 106 -11.13 10.50 -7.35
C LYS A 106 -12.41 10.13 -6.60
#